data_AF-A0A7W7H109-F1
#
_entry.id   AF-A0A7W7H109-F1
#
_cell.length_a   1.000
_cell.length_b   1.000
_cell.length_c   1.000
_cell.angle_alpha   90.00
_cell.angle_beta   90.00
_cell.angle_gamma   90.00
#
_symmetry.space_group_name_H-M   'P 1'
#
loop_
_entity.id
_entity.type
_entity.pdbx_description
1 polymer ?
#
loop_
_entity_poly.entity_id
_entity_poly.type
_entity_poly.pdbx_seq_one_letter_code
_entity_poly.pdbx_strand_id
1 'polypeptide(L)'
;MSADPVKPAEVPVESKRALVVILVAAVAVAVGIVIATWNGEKPQSGEAAFAPPGDELDLAKMRPYGWSGSKSVGTRFTDGLNYLQISPNIAGPIRIVSVAPLLDNNETLRVVGVLARVVPDMLPAGHQSGWFQQDDGFPPASRDNSGGRDPRDLVVDNAGHGDDVAVEFQIGFDVVGNGKSNKVGVAVVYQYEGKTRRFVIPSHLSICAPASVTCAPADE
;
A
#
# COMPACT_ATOMS: atom_id res chain seq x y z
N MET A 1 10.86 36.00 -55.57
CA MET A 1 9.84 35.28 -54.78
C MET A 1 10.55 34.71 -53.55
N SER A 2 10.46 35.40 -52.42
CA SER A 2 10.89 34.88 -51.11
C SER A 2 9.63 34.74 -50.26
N ALA A 3 9.42 33.56 -49.68
CA ALA A 3 8.34 33.30 -48.74
C ALA A 3 8.79 33.76 -47.34
N ASP A 4 7.97 34.59 -46.69
CA ASP A 4 8.19 35.02 -45.31
C ASP A 4 8.01 33.86 -44.32
N PRO A 5 8.79 33.81 -43.22
CA PRO A 5 8.68 32.75 -42.22
C PRO A 5 7.45 32.96 -41.31
N VAL A 6 6.72 31.87 -41.05
CA VAL A 6 5.58 31.85 -40.12
C VAL A 6 6.10 31.96 -38.69
N LYS A 7 5.69 33.02 -37.99
CA LYS A 7 5.96 33.25 -36.57
C LYS A 7 5.11 32.27 -35.73
N PRO A 8 5.69 31.53 -34.75
CA PRO A 8 4.90 30.68 -33.87
C PRO A 8 3.97 31.53 -32.99
N ALA A 9 2.72 31.10 -32.86
CA ALA A 9 1.71 31.77 -32.05
C ALA A 9 2.11 31.78 -30.56
N GLU A 10 2.27 32.97 -30.00
CA GLU A 10 2.45 33.16 -28.57
C GLU A 10 1.12 32.88 -27.86
N VAL A 11 1.09 31.84 -27.02
CA VAL A 11 -0.07 31.54 -26.18
C VAL A 11 -0.18 32.62 -25.08
N PRO A 12 -1.34 33.29 -24.93
CA PRO A 12 -1.51 34.38 -23.97
C PRO A 12 -1.24 33.92 -22.52
N VAL A 13 -0.57 34.77 -21.75
CA VAL A 13 -0.11 34.50 -20.37
C VAL A 13 -1.26 34.17 -19.40
N GLU A 14 -2.50 34.58 -19.70
CA GLU A 14 -3.69 34.23 -18.92
C GLU A 14 -4.03 32.72 -18.92
N SER A 15 -3.67 32.00 -20.00
CA SER A 15 -3.88 30.55 -20.11
C SER A 15 -3.01 29.74 -19.15
N LYS A 16 -1.79 30.23 -18.84
CA LYS A 16 -0.85 29.53 -17.95
C LYS A 16 -1.29 29.57 -16.48
N ARG A 17 -1.90 30.69 -16.05
CA ARG A 17 -2.40 30.82 -14.66
C ARG A 17 -3.64 29.96 -14.43
N ALA A 18 -4.54 29.87 -15.41
CA ALA A 18 -5.68 28.97 -15.36
C ALA A 18 -5.24 27.50 -15.23
N LEU A 19 -4.20 27.09 -15.96
CA LEU A 19 -3.68 25.72 -15.94
C LEU A 19 -3.03 25.35 -14.58
N VAL A 20 -2.31 26.29 -13.96
CA VAL A 20 -1.70 26.07 -12.63
C VAL A 20 -2.77 26.00 -11.53
N VAL A 21 -3.82 26.83 -11.60
CA VAL A 21 -4.94 26.76 -10.64
C VAL A 21 -5.69 25.43 -10.77
N ILE A 22 -5.90 24.92 -11.99
CA ILE A 22 -6.51 23.61 -12.22
C ILE A 22 -5.63 22.47 -11.67
N LEU A 23 -4.31 22.53 -11.87
CA LEU A 23 -3.38 21.53 -11.36
C LEU A 23 -3.30 21.53 -9.82
N VAL A 24 -3.25 22.71 -9.19
CA VAL A 24 -3.24 22.82 -7.72
C VAL A 24 -4.58 22.36 -7.13
N ALA A 25 -5.70 22.68 -7.78
CA ALA A 25 -7.02 22.16 -7.38
C ALA A 25 -7.11 20.64 -7.53
N ALA A 26 -6.58 20.05 -8.61
CA ALA A 26 -6.56 18.61 -8.81
C ALA A 26 -5.70 17.87 -7.77
N VAL A 27 -4.55 18.45 -7.40
CA VAL A 27 -3.68 17.90 -6.35
C VAL A 27 -4.32 18.06 -4.97
N ALA A 28 -4.97 19.19 -4.68
CA ALA A 28 -5.70 19.40 -3.42
C ALA A 28 -6.91 18.47 -3.29
N VAL A 29 -7.63 18.18 -4.38
CA VAL A 29 -8.72 17.19 -4.42
C VAL A 29 -8.17 15.78 -4.20
N ALA A 30 -7.06 15.41 -4.86
CA ALA A 30 -6.43 14.11 -4.67
C ALA A 30 -5.93 13.90 -3.22
N VAL A 31 -5.38 14.93 -2.58
CA VAL A 31 -4.95 14.86 -1.17
C VAL A 31 -6.15 14.87 -0.21
N GLY A 32 -7.22 15.61 -0.51
CA GLY A 32 -8.45 15.62 0.28
C GLY A 32 -9.19 14.28 0.30
N ILE A 33 -9.24 13.58 -0.84
CA ILE A 33 -9.82 12.23 -0.95
C ILE A 33 -9.04 11.20 -0.09
N VAL A 34 -7.72 11.35 0.02
CA VAL A 34 -6.89 10.45 0.84
C VAL A 34 -7.15 10.66 2.33
N ILE A 35 -7.44 11.88 2.79
CA ILE A 35 -7.63 12.19 4.22
C ILE A 35 -9.05 11.82 4.70
N ALA A 36 -10.08 11.99 3.87
CA ALA A 36 -11.47 11.74 4.27
C ALA A 36 -11.84 10.25 4.43
N THR A 37 -11.08 9.34 3.80
CA THR A 37 -11.34 7.88 3.88
C THR A 37 -10.83 7.22 5.17
N TRP A 38 -10.21 7.98 6.07
CA TRP A 38 -9.57 7.44 7.28
C TRP A 38 -10.45 7.47 8.55
N ASN A 39 -11.44 8.38 8.61
CA ASN A 39 -12.26 8.57 9.82
C ASN A 39 -13.67 7.99 9.68
N GLY A 40 -13.82 6.66 9.57
CA GLY A 40 -15.02 5.90 9.96
C GLY A 40 -16.43 6.31 9.48
N GLU A 41 -16.57 7.36 8.68
CA GLU A 41 -17.85 7.85 8.18
C GLU A 41 -18.27 7.02 6.98
N LYS A 42 -19.51 6.52 7.03
CA LYS A 42 -20.16 5.83 5.90
C LYS A 42 -19.96 6.68 4.64
N PRO A 43 -19.57 6.07 3.50
CA PRO A 43 -19.31 6.82 2.27
C PRO A 43 -20.52 7.71 1.95
N GLN A 44 -20.29 9.02 1.93
CA GLN A 44 -21.31 9.97 1.51
C GLN A 44 -21.71 9.60 0.08
N SER A 45 -23.01 9.45 -0.13
CA SER A 45 -23.62 9.12 -1.42
C SER A 45 -23.09 10.04 -2.52
N GLY A 46 -22.13 9.54 -3.30
CA GLY A 46 -21.47 10.32 -4.36
C GLY A 46 -20.06 9.85 -4.72
N GLU A 47 -19.35 9.17 -3.82
CA GLU A 47 -18.12 8.44 -4.17
C GLU A 47 -18.46 7.21 -5.01
N ALA A 48 -17.71 6.97 -6.09
CA ALA A 48 -17.82 5.72 -6.84
C ALA A 48 -17.56 4.57 -5.87
N ALA A 49 -18.64 3.90 -5.44
CA ALA A 49 -18.56 2.83 -4.46
C ALA A 49 -17.57 1.79 -4.98
N PHE A 50 -16.46 1.59 -4.26
CA PHE A 50 -15.56 0.48 -4.55
C PHE A 50 -16.40 -0.79 -4.57
N ALA A 51 -16.25 -1.59 -5.63
CA ALA A 51 -16.87 -2.90 -5.61
C ALA A 51 -16.23 -3.71 -4.46
N PRO A 52 -17.01 -4.51 -3.70
CA PRO A 52 -16.43 -5.40 -2.71
C PRO A 52 -15.45 -6.38 -3.39
N PRO A 53 -14.50 -6.96 -2.64
CA PRO A 53 -13.74 -8.09 -3.17
C PRO A 53 -14.70 -9.20 -3.62
N GLY A 54 -14.42 -9.83 -4.75
CA GLY A 54 -15.13 -11.02 -5.20
C GLY A 54 -14.29 -12.29 -5.04
N ASP A 55 -14.69 -13.32 -5.80
CA ASP A 55 -14.05 -14.64 -5.82
C ASP A 55 -12.63 -14.61 -6.42
N GLU A 56 -12.15 -13.44 -6.87
CA GLU A 56 -10.78 -13.26 -7.32
C GLU A 56 -9.75 -13.31 -6.18
N LEU A 57 -10.20 -13.15 -4.94
CA LEU A 57 -9.37 -13.27 -3.74
C LEU A 57 -9.73 -14.54 -2.97
N ASP A 58 -8.72 -15.27 -2.50
CA ASP A 58 -8.93 -16.39 -1.58
C ASP A 58 -8.97 -15.89 -0.13
N LEU A 59 -10.14 -15.37 0.26
CA LEU A 59 -10.37 -14.86 1.61
C LEU A 59 -10.22 -15.95 2.69
N ALA A 60 -10.42 -17.22 2.34
CA ALA A 60 -10.33 -18.34 3.28
C ALA A 60 -8.89 -18.66 3.68
N LYS A 61 -7.91 -18.36 2.81
CA LYS A 61 -6.46 -18.50 3.11
C LYS A 61 -5.86 -17.28 3.78
N MET A 62 -6.54 -16.13 3.75
CA MET A 62 -6.07 -14.95 4.48
C MET A 62 -6.28 -15.17 5.98
N ARG A 63 -5.16 -15.20 6.71
CA ARG A 63 -5.16 -15.30 8.17
C ARG A 63 -4.77 -13.95 8.74
N PRO A 64 -5.53 -13.43 9.74
CA PRO A 64 -5.06 -12.30 10.51
C PRO A 64 -3.68 -12.61 11.09
N TYR A 65 -2.77 -11.66 10.98
CA TYR A 65 -1.46 -11.73 11.58
C TYR A 65 -1.24 -10.48 12.43
N GLY A 66 -0.58 -10.61 13.57
CA GLY A 66 -0.14 -9.43 14.28
C GLY A 66 0.92 -9.67 15.33
N TRP A 67 1.63 -8.59 15.65
CA TRP A 67 2.68 -8.58 16.66
C TRP A 67 2.76 -7.23 17.34
N SER A 68 3.50 -7.17 18.44
CA SER A 68 3.79 -5.93 19.15
C SER A 68 5.24 -5.88 19.56
N GLY A 69 5.78 -4.67 19.69
CA GLY A 69 7.17 -4.50 20.07
C GLY A 69 7.51 -3.09 20.49
N SER A 70 8.60 -2.99 21.23
CA SER A 70 9.13 -1.70 21.70
C SER A 70 10.35 -1.34 20.88
N LYS A 71 10.38 -0.12 20.35
CA LYS A 71 11.48 0.35 19.49
C LYS A 71 11.93 1.75 19.91
N SER A 72 13.19 2.06 19.64
CA SER A 72 13.74 3.39 19.91
C SER A 72 13.25 4.39 18.88
N VAL A 73 13.10 5.66 19.27
CA VAL A 73 12.92 6.75 18.30
C VAL A 73 14.12 6.77 17.36
N GLY A 74 13.86 6.92 16.06
CA GLY A 74 14.86 6.82 14.99
C GLY A 74 15.03 5.41 14.43
N THR A 75 14.41 4.37 15.01
CA THR A 75 14.42 3.03 14.42
C THR A 75 13.58 3.01 13.14
N ARG A 76 14.15 2.41 12.08
CA ARG A 76 13.46 2.09 10.83
C ARG A 76 13.35 0.57 10.68
N PHE A 77 12.18 0.08 10.29
CA PHE A 77 11.91 -1.36 10.19
C PHE A 77 10.78 -1.67 9.20
N THR A 78 10.56 -2.96 8.91
CA THR A 78 9.40 -3.47 8.15
C THR A 78 8.42 -4.21 9.04
N ASP A 79 7.12 -4.11 8.74
CA ASP A 79 6.07 -4.84 9.48
C ASP A 79 5.87 -6.29 9.05
N GLY A 80 6.47 -6.68 7.92
CA GLY A 80 6.50 -8.04 7.37
C GLY A 80 5.19 -8.52 6.75
N LEU A 81 4.67 -9.64 7.25
CA LEU A 81 3.70 -10.51 6.58
C LEU A 81 2.34 -9.82 6.31
N ASN A 82 2.19 -9.23 5.14
CA ASN A 82 0.90 -8.75 4.63
C ASN A 82 0.62 -9.41 3.28
N TYR A 83 -0.25 -10.43 3.23
CA TYR A 83 -0.56 -11.15 2.00
C TYR A 83 -1.96 -10.88 1.49
N LEU A 84 -2.05 -10.60 0.19
CA LEU A 84 -3.28 -10.72 -0.58
C LEU A 84 -3.22 -12.04 -1.35
N GLN A 85 -3.93 -13.03 -0.83
CA GLN A 85 -4.09 -14.34 -1.48
C GLN A 85 -4.99 -14.24 -2.71
N ILE A 86 -4.48 -14.72 -3.84
CA ILE A 86 -5.18 -14.68 -5.12
C ILE A 86 -5.87 -16.02 -5.33
N SER A 87 -7.12 -15.99 -5.76
CA SER A 87 -7.89 -17.20 -6.03
C SER A 87 -7.28 -17.99 -7.19
N PRO A 88 -7.25 -19.34 -7.13
CA PRO A 88 -6.87 -20.19 -8.27
C PRO A 88 -7.78 -19.98 -9.49
N ASN A 89 -8.97 -19.42 -9.29
CA ASN A 89 -10.02 -19.32 -10.29
C ASN A 89 -10.17 -17.90 -10.89
N ILE A 90 -9.16 -17.01 -10.75
CA ILE A 90 -9.25 -15.69 -11.40
C ILE A 90 -9.39 -15.84 -12.92
N ALA A 91 -10.27 -15.04 -13.53
CA ALA A 91 -10.50 -15.05 -14.97
C ALA A 91 -9.56 -14.10 -15.74
N GLY A 92 -8.73 -13.32 -15.02
CA GLY A 92 -7.82 -12.35 -15.64
C GLY A 92 -6.91 -11.66 -14.62
N PRO A 93 -6.07 -10.74 -15.08
CA PRO A 93 -5.06 -10.13 -14.23
C PRO A 93 -5.64 -9.16 -13.21
N ILE A 94 -5.04 -9.14 -12.02
CA ILE A 94 -5.28 -8.15 -10.97
C ILE A 94 -4.18 -7.09 -11.05
N ARG A 95 -4.57 -5.82 -11.21
CA ARG A 95 -3.62 -4.69 -11.16
C ARG A 95 -3.71 -3.99 -9.81
N ILE A 96 -2.60 -3.89 -9.09
CA ILE A 96 -2.57 -3.13 -7.83
C ILE A 96 -2.50 -1.64 -8.15
N VAL A 97 -3.37 -0.85 -7.52
CA VAL A 97 -3.48 0.61 -7.73
C VAL A 97 -2.85 1.38 -6.59
N SER A 98 -3.13 0.98 -5.35
CA SER A 98 -2.53 1.61 -4.18
C SER A 98 -2.57 0.68 -2.98
N VAL A 99 -1.61 0.87 -2.07
CA VAL A 99 -1.51 0.11 -0.81
C VAL A 99 -1.19 1.11 0.29
N ALA A 100 -1.94 1.05 1.39
CA ALA A 100 -1.73 1.94 2.53
C ALA A 100 -2.00 1.21 3.85
N PRO A 101 -1.07 1.26 4.83
CA PRO A 101 -1.37 0.81 6.19
C PRO A 101 -2.42 1.71 6.83
N LEU A 102 -3.29 1.12 7.64
CA LEU A 102 -4.29 1.85 8.43
C LEU A 102 -3.73 2.03 9.85
N LEU A 103 -3.23 3.22 10.16
CA LEU A 103 -2.73 3.57 11.50
C LEU A 103 -3.82 4.24 12.34
N ASP A 104 -3.76 4.09 13.65
CA ASP A 104 -4.63 4.80 14.60
C ASP A 104 -4.24 6.29 14.75
N ASN A 105 -2.95 6.58 14.65
CA ASN A 105 -2.33 7.90 14.62
C ASN A 105 -0.97 7.84 13.91
N ASN A 106 -0.45 9.00 13.50
CA ASN A 106 0.87 9.13 12.84
C ASN A 106 1.92 9.78 13.77
N GLU A 107 1.72 9.76 15.08
CA GLU A 107 2.60 10.46 16.03
C GLU A 107 3.83 9.63 16.43
N THR A 108 3.65 8.31 16.58
CA THR A 108 4.75 7.39 16.93
C THR A 108 5.36 6.74 15.69
N LEU A 109 4.53 6.34 14.72
CA LEU A 109 4.97 5.71 13.47
C LEU A 109 4.71 6.61 12.27
N ARG A 110 5.70 6.66 11.37
CA ARG A 110 5.56 7.26 10.04
C ARG A 110 5.82 6.21 8.97
N VAL A 111 4.92 6.14 8.00
CA VAL A 111 5.10 5.27 6.82
C VAL A 111 6.25 5.81 5.96
N VAL A 112 7.23 4.96 5.66
CA VAL A 112 8.38 5.28 4.80
C VAL A 112 8.08 4.91 3.35
N GLY A 113 7.40 3.79 3.14
CA GLY A 113 7.00 3.32 1.83
C GLY A 113 6.39 1.92 1.88
N VAL A 114 5.97 1.44 0.72
CA VAL A 114 5.47 0.08 0.53
C VAL A 114 6.20 -0.52 -0.65
N LEU A 115 6.70 -1.73 -0.48
CA LEU A 115 7.14 -2.59 -1.57
C LEU A 115 6.19 -3.77 -1.68
N ALA A 116 6.09 -4.35 -2.86
CA ALA A 116 5.27 -5.52 -3.10
C ALA A 116 5.94 -6.49 -4.06
N ARG A 117 5.64 -7.79 -3.89
CA ARG A 117 6.12 -8.85 -4.79
C ARG A 117 5.10 -9.97 -4.92
N VAL A 118 5.14 -10.66 -6.06
CA VAL A 118 4.34 -11.85 -6.33
C VAL A 118 5.09 -13.07 -5.80
N VAL A 119 4.45 -13.84 -4.95
CA VAL A 119 4.98 -15.05 -4.34
C VAL A 119 4.26 -16.25 -4.98
N PRO A 120 4.99 -17.32 -5.36
CA PRO A 120 6.43 -17.53 -5.17
C PRO A 120 7.33 -16.92 -6.25
N ASP A 121 6.79 -16.41 -7.35
CA ASP A 121 7.53 -16.10 -8.58
C ASP A 121 8.71 -15.13 -8.44
N MET A 122 8.60 -14.21 -7.48
CA MET A 122 9.62 -13.19 -7.23
C MET A 122 10.49 -13.51 -6.00
N LEU A 123 10.35 -14.69 -5.40
CA LEU A 123 11.24 -15.14 -4.33
C LEU A 123 12.57 -15.64 -4.91
N PRO A 124 13.69 -15.48 -4.18
CA PRO A 124 14.94 -16.12 -4.58
C PRO A 124 14.78 -17.65 -4.59
N ALA A 125 15.52 -18.33 -5.48
CA ALA A 125 15.47 -19.78 -5.59
C ALA A 125 15.73 -20.49 -4.25
N GLY A 126 14.85 -21.43 -3.88
CA GLY A 126 14.94 -22.21 -2.64
C GLY A 126 14.31 -21.55 -1.40
N HIS A 127 13.72 -20.35 -1.53
CA HIS A 127 13.03 -19.70 -0.42
C HIS A 127 11.54 -20.01 -0.38
N GLN A 128 11.00 -20.10 0.84
CA GLN A 128 9.59 -20.26 1.12
C GLN A 128 8.99 -18.94 1.59
N SER A 129 7.69 -18.74 1.31
CA SER A 129 6.91 -17.64 1.88
C SER A 129 6.81 -17.77 3.41
N GLY A 130 6.63 -16.65 4.11
CA GLY A 130 6.43 -16.66 5.56
C GLY A 130 7.67 -16.84 6.45
N TRP A 131 8.87 -16.91 5.88
CA TRP A 131 10.10 -17.21 6.63
C TRP A 131 10.59 -16.09 7.57
N PHE A 132 10.16 -14.84 7.37
CA PHE A 132 10.54 -13.71 8.21
C PHE A 132 9.33 -12.84 8.52
N GLN A 133 9.30 -12.22 9.70
CA GLN A 133 8.15 -11.48 10.22
C GLN A 133 8.37 -9.97 10.31
N GLN A 134 9.63 -9.54 10.42
CA GLN A 134 10.07 -8.15 10.46
C GLN A 134 11.55 -8.11 10.09
N ASP A 135 12.00 -6.98 9.55
CA ASP A 135 13.40 -6.71 9.30
C ASP A 135 13.78 -5.27 9.65
N ASP A 136 15.05 -5.07 9.98
CA ASP A 136 15.60 -3.75 10.20
C ASP A 136 15.81 -3.01 8.86
N GLY A 137 15.48 -1.71 8.86
CA GLY A 137 15.61 -0.84 7.71
C GLY A 137 14.43 -0.89 6.73
N PHE A 138 14.47 0.01 5.74
CA PHE A 138 13.57 0.01 4.59
C PHE A 138 14.25 0.76 3.42
N PRO A 139 14.37 0.14 2.23
CA PRO A 139 14.09 -1.27 1.93
C PRO A 139 14.88 -2.22 2.85
N PRO A 140 14.30 -3.38 3.22
CA PRO A 140 14.98 -4.36 4.07
C PRO A 140 16.22 -4.91 3.36
N ALA A 141 17.34 -5.02 4.09
CA ALA A 141 18.60 -5.53 3.55
C ALA A 141 18.63 -7.07 3.46
N SER A 142 17.74 -7.75 4.19
CA SER A 142 17.64 -9.21 4.19
C SER A 142 17.28 -9.73 2.80
N ARG A 143 18.04 -10.75 2.35
CA ARG A 143 17.81 -11.42 1.06
C ARG A 143 16.41 -12.01 0.98
N ASP A 144 15.85 -12.43 2.11
CA ASP A 144 14.51 -13.02 2.17
C ASP A 144 13.42 -12.00 1.81
N ASN A 145 13.70 -10.70 1.92
CA ASN A 145 12.81 -9.61 1.52
C ASN A 145 13.08 -9.08 0.09
N SER A 146 14.09 -9.60 -0.60
CA SER A 146 14.47 -9.09 -1.92
C SER A 146 13.36 -9.28 -2.97
N GLY A 147 13.41 -8.49 -4.04
CA GLY A 147 12.43 -8.55 -5.14
C GLY A 147 11.21 -7.64 -4.98
N GLY A 148 11.03 -7.01 -3.82
CA GLY A 148 9.99 -5.98 -3.65
C GLY A 148 10.17 -4.80 -4.63
N ARG A 149 9.06 -4.38 -5.26
CA ARG A 149 8.98 -3.21 -6.16
C ARG A 149 7.79 -2.33 -5.79
N ASP A 150 7.64 -1.18 -6.45
CA ASP A 150 6.47 -0.31 -6.24
C ASP A 150 5.18 -1.09 -6.51
N PRO A 151 4.18 -1.09 -5.59
CA PRO A 151 2.92 -1.79 -5.79
C PRO A 151 2.20 -1.40 -7.09
N ARG A 152 2.34 -0.16 -7.56
CA ARG A 152 1.66 0.34 -8.77
C ARG A 152 2.16 -0.29 -10.07
N ASP A 153 3.33 -0.92 -10.01
CA ASP A 153 3.95 -1.65 -11.11
C ASP A 153 3.55 -3.13 -11.12
N LEU A 154 2.73 -3.58 -10.15
CA LEU A 154 2.27 -4.96 -10.07
C LEU A 154 1.01 -5.20 -10.88
N VAL A 155 1.15 -6.16 -11.79
CA VAL A 155 0.06 -6.90 -12.42
C VAL A 155 0.27 -8.36 -12.07
N VAL A 156 -0.74 -8.99 -11.49
CA VAL A 156 -0.69 -10.36 -10.99
C VAL A 156 -1.61 -11.19 -11.86
N ASP A 157 -1.09 -12.30 -12.35
CA ASP A 157 -1.84 -13.33 -13.06
C ASP A 157 -1.64 -14.65 -12.30
N ASN A 158 -2.62 -15.53 -12.33
CA ASN A 158 -2.58 -16.84 -11.68
C ASN A 158 -2.65 -17.98 -12.71
N ALA A 159 -2.46 -17.66 -14.00
CA ALA A 159 -2.41 -18.65 -15.06
C ALA A 159 -1.32 -19.71 -14.78
N GLY A 160 -1.73 -20.89 -14.30
CA GLY A 160 -0.87 -22.06 -14.12
C GLY A 160 -0.18 -22.20 -12.75
N HIS A 161 -0.43 -21.31 -11.79
CA HIS A 161 0.16 -21.40 -10.45
C HIS A 161 -0.78 -22.00 -9.39
N GLY A 162 -2.07 -22.15 -9.71
CA GLY A 162 -3.04 -22.79 -8.84
C GLY A 162 -3.27 -22.01 -7.54
N ASP A 163 -3.10 -22.70 -6.42
CA ASP A 163 -3.58 -22.27 -5.12
C ASP A 163 -2.59 -21.40 -4.31
N ASP A 164 -1.39 -21.17 -4.85
CA ASP A 164 -0.22 -20.70 -4.08
C ASP A 164 0.23 -19.26 -4.43
N VAL A 165 -0.54 -18.53 -5.26
CA VAL A 165 -0.18 -17.16 -5.63
C VAL A 165 -0.67 -16.15 -4.60
N ALA A 166 0.28 -15.38 -4.07
CA ALA A 166 0.01 -14.27 -3.19
C ALA A 166 0.75 -13.02 -3.63
N VAL A 167 0.19 -11.85 -3.32
CA VAL A 167 0.95 -10.60 -3.30
C VAL A 167 1.36 -10.32 -1.87
N GLU A 168 2.66 -10.28 -1.62
CA GLU A 168 3.21 -9.85 -0.34
C GLU A 168 3.47 -8.34 -0.38
N PHE A 169 3.04 -7.62 0.65
CA PHE A 169 3.33 -6.20 0.87
C PHE A 169 4.27 -6.03 2.05
N GLN A 170 5.41 -5.39 1.81
CA GLN A 170 6.39 -5.02 2.82
C GLN A 170 6.22 -3.52 3.11
N ILE A 171 5.81 -3.17 4.33
CA ILE A 171 5.57 -1.78 4.70
C ILE A 171 6.69 -1.30 5.61
N GLY A 172 7.37 -0.23 5.18
CA GLY A 172 8.43 0.40 5.95
C GLY A 172 7.88 1.45 6.90
N PHE A 173 8.40 1.46 8.12
CA PHE A 173 8.06 2.43 9.15
C PHE A 173 9.30 3.08 9.77
N ASP A 174 9.16 4.36 10.11
CA ASP A 174 10.06 5.09 11.02
C ASP A 174 9.36 5.29 12.36
N VAL A 175 10.05 5.03 13.46
CA VAL A 175 9.64 5.47 14.80
C VAL A 175 10.06 6.93 14.97
N VAL A 176 9.10 7.86 14.92
CA VAL A 176 9.37 9.30 14.86
C VAL A 176 9.09 10.04 16.16
N GLY A 177 8.36 9.43 17.09
CA GLY A 177 7.97 10.04 18.36
C GLY A 177 7.82 9.01 19.47
N ASN A 178 7.74 9.49 20.71
CA ASN A 178 7.39 8.67 21.86
C ASN A 178 5.88 8.41 21.88
N GLY A 179 5.46 7.29 22.45
CA GLY A 179 4.04 6.94 22.56
C GLY A 179 3.75 5.52 22.07
N LYS A 180 2.47 5.26 21.77
CA LYS A 180 1.99 4.02 21.15
C LYS A 180 1.29 4.38 19.85
N SER A 181 1.57 3.60 18.80
CA SER A 181 0.79 3.60 17.56
C SER A 181 0.46 2.17 17.17
N ASN A 182 -0.75 2.00 16.61
CA ASN A 182 -1.29 0.75 16.15
C ASN A 182 -1.55 0.82 14.64
N LYS A 183 -1.14 -0.23 13.91
CA LYS A 183 -1.67 -0.55 12.58
C LYS A 183 -2.81 -1.54 12.77
N VAL A 184 -3.96 -1.29 12.17
CA VAL A 184 -5.17 -2.14 12.26
C VAL A 184 -5.49 -2.89 10.95
N GLY A 185 -4.69 -2.67 9.91
CA GLY A 185 -4.82 -3.38 8.64
C GLY A 185 -4.00 -2.76 7.52
N VAL A 186 -4.10 -3.33 6.33
CA VAL A 186 -3.55 -2.76 5.09
C VAL A 186 -4.65 -2.65 4.05
N ALA A 187 -4.98 -1.42 3.67
CA ALA A 187 -5.91 -1.17 2.59
C ALA A 187 -5.21 -1.36 1.24
N VAL A 188 -5.77 -2.24 0.41
CA VAL A 188 -5.34 -2.50 -0.95
C VAL A 188 -6.46 -2.09 -1.90
N VAL A 189 -6.14 -1.18 -2.82
CA VAL A 189 -7.01 -0.83 -3.95
C VAL A 189 -6.43 -1.50 -5.20
N TYR A 190 -7.27 -2.20 -5.94
CA TYR A 190 -6.88 -2.94 -7.12
C TYR A 190 -7.96 -2.89 -8.20
N GLN A 191 -7.56 -3.19 -9.43
CA GLN A 191 -8.44 -3.33 -10.58
C GLN A 191 -8.53 -4.79 -11.00
N TYR A 192 -9.76 -5.26 -11.21
CA TYR A 192 -10.06 -6.60 -11.71
C TYR A 192 -11.35 -6.53 -12.55
N GLU A 193 -11.33 -7.11 -13.75
CA GLU A 193 -12.47 -7.09 -14.70
C GLU A 193 -13.07 -5.69 -14.94
N GLY A 194 -12.20 -4.68 -15.08
CA GLY A 194 -12.61 -3.29 -15.32
C GLY A 194 -13.23 -2.58 -14.11
N LYS A 195 -13.29 -3.22 -12.94
CA LYS A 195 -13.80 -2.63 -11.70
C LYS A 195 -12.66 -2.31 -10.75
N THR A 196 -12.74 -1.14 -10.11
CA THR A 196 -11.87 -0.80 -8.98
C THR A 196 -12.48 -1.33 -7.69
N ARG A 197 -11.69 -2.08 -6.93
CA ARG A 197 -12.08 -2.76 -5.70
C ARG A 197 -11.17 -2.33 -4.57
N ARG A 198 -11.68 -2.39 -3.35
CA ARG A 198 -10.93 -2.13 -2.12
C ARG A 198 -11.08 -3.32 -1.19
N PHE A 199 -9.96 -3.80 -0.68
CA PHE A 199 -9.89 -4.83 0.34
C PHE A 199 -8.99 -4.37 1.48
N VAL A 200 -9.28 -4.81 2.70
CA VAL A 200 -8.42 -4.57 3.86
C VAL A 200 -7.87 -5.91 4.31
N ILE A 201 -6.56 -6.08 4.18
CA ILE A 201 -5.87 -7.24 4.74
C ILE A 201 -5.91 -7.09 6.26
N PRO A 202 -6.51 -8.04 7.00
CA PRO A 202 -6.52 -8.00 8.45
C PRO A 202 -5.10 -8.24 8.94
N SER A 203 -4.50 -7.22 9.53
CA SER A 203 -3.14 -7.29 10.08
C SER A 203 -2.98 -6.28 11.20
N HIS A 204 -2.36 -6.68 12.31
CA HIS A 204 -2.20 -5.82 13.48
C HIS A 204 -0.72 -5.60 13.83
N LEU A 205 -0.34 -4.37 14.16
CA LEU A 205 0.99 -4.03 14.69
C LEU A 205 0.82 -3.02 15.81
N SER A 206 1.36 -3.28 17.01
CA SER A 206 1.52 -2.24 18.04
C SER A 206 3.00 -1.91 18.23
N ILE A 207 3.36 -0.64 18.08
CA ILE A 207 4.70 -0.15 18.44
C ILE A 207 4.62 0.86 19.56
N CYS A 208 5.46 0.65 20.56
CA CYS A 208 5.67 1.58 21.65
C CYS A 208 7.10 2.15 21.59
N ALA A 209 7.22 3.44 21.90
CA ALA A 209 8.49 4.15 22.00
C ALA A 209 8.53 4.99 23.28
N PRO A 210 9.68 5.08 23.98
CA PRO A 210 10.98 4.48 23.63
C PRO A 210 11.06 2.96 23.89
N ALA A 211 12.15 2.32 23.45
CA ALA A 211 12.37 0.87 23.55
C ALA A 211 12.31 0.31 25.00
N SER A 212 12.50 1.17 26.01
CA SER A 212 12.40 0.78 27.42
C SER A 212 10.97 0.58 27.92
N VAL A 213 9.95 1.00 27.17
CA VAL A 213 8.53 0.82 27.51
C VAL A 213 8.10 -0.57 27.07
N THR A 214 7.49 -1.37 27.94
CA THR A 214 6.86 -2.64 27.52
C THR A 214 5.65 -2.36 26.63
N CYS A 215 5.64 -2.92 25.42
CA CYS A 215 4.49 -2.79 24.52
C CYS A 215 3.57 -4.00 24.65
N ALA A 216 2.29 -3.74 24.93
CA ALA A 216 1.23 -4.73 24.80
C ALA A 216 0.62 -4.65 23.38
N PRO A 217 0.06 -5.76 22.86
CA PRO A 217 -0.82 -5.72 21.69
C PRO A 217 -1.96 -4.70 21.86
N ALA A 218 -2.67 -4.35 20.79
CA ALA A 218 -3.97 -3.69 20.95
C ALA A 218 -4.91 -4.67 21.66
N ASP A 219 -5.80 -4.12 22.48
CA ASP A 219 -6.90 -4.89 23.03
C ASP A 219 -7.78 -5.33 21.85
N GLU A 220 -7.90 -6.65 21.65
CA GLU A 220 -8.71 -7.27 20.58
C GLU A 220 -10.21 -7.03 20.76
#